data_AF-A0A0F9P5G8-F1
#
_entry.id   AF-A0A0F9P5G8-F1
#
_cell.length_a   1.000
_cell.length_b   1.000
_cell.length_c   1.000
_cell.angle_alpha   90.00
_cell.angle_beta   90.00
_cell.angle_gamma   90.00
#
_symmetry.space_group_name_H-M   'P 1'
#
loop_
_entity.id
_entity.type
_entity.pdbx_description
1 polymer ?
#
loop_
_entity_poly.entity_id
_entity_poly.type
_entity_poly.pdbx_seq_one_letter_code
_entity_poly.pdbx_strand_id
1 'polypeptide(L)'
;MDWELREVDDVEATLDGSGLYVVINRVVGSAMEPTNRDIIRVRADLMTSAGVNGKNFDEPIMSFIGTANNVRKHLIAFLQAEGYTVILSHEHASYIGYELHRAETDEHYVQD
;
A
#
# COMPACT_ATOMS: atom_id res chain seq x y z
N MET A 1 -30.47 -4.00 -18.78
CA MET A 1 -29.18 -3.49 -18.28
C MET A 1 -28.21 -4.58 -18.65
N ASP A 2 -27.46 -4.38 -19.74
CA ASP A 2 -26.63 -5.44 -20.32
C ASP A 2 -25.27 -5.37 -19.65
N TRP A 3 -25.02 -6.33 -18.77
CA TRP A 3 -23.73 -6.50 -18.12
C TRP A 3 -22.83 -7.33 -19.05
N GLU A 4 -21.62 -6.84 -19.30
CA GLU A 4 -20.63 -7.51 -20.15
C GLU A 4 -19.34 -7.69 -19.35
N LEU A 5 -18.84 -8.93 -19.30
CA LEU A 5 -17.52 -9.25 -18.78
C LEU A 5 -16.49 -9.09 -19.89
N ARG A 6 -15.50 -8.23 -19.68
CA ARG A 6 -14.38 -8.05 -20.61
C ARG A 6 -13.09 -8.49 -19.94
N GLU A 7 -12.30 -9.27 -20.65
CA GLU A 7 -10.91 -9.55 -20.28
C GLU A 7 -10.07 -8.31 -20.57
N VAL A 8 -9.17 -7.97 -19.65
CA VAL A 8 -8.28 -6.81 -19.73
C VAL A 8 -6.86 -7.27 -19.46
N ASP A 9 -5.92 -6.73 -20.22
CA ASP A 9 -4.48 -6.96 -20.04
C ASP A 9 -3.91 -6.03 -18.98
N ASP A 10 -2.71 -6.35 -18.49
CA ASP A 10 -1.95 -5.46 -17.59
C ASP A 10 -1.64 -4.13 -18.28
N VAL A 11 -1.81 -3.05 -17.52
CA VAL A 11 -1.46 -1.68 -17.94
C VAL A 11 -0.36 -1.18 -17.02
N GLU A 12 0.73 -0.67 -17.59
CA GLU A 12 1.81 -0.06 -16.81
C GLU A 12 1.28 1.12 -15.99
N ALA A 13 1.59 1.13 -14.70
CA ALA A 13 1.23 2.24 -13.82
C ALA A 13 2.13 3.46 -14.11
N THR A 14 1.52 4.63 -14.30
CA THR A 14 2.29 5.87 -14.45
C THR A 14 2.63 6.45 -13.09
N LEU A 15 3.93 6.55 -12.77
CA LEU A 15 4.41 7.22 -11.56
C LEU A 15 4.10 8.73 -11.63
N ASP A 16 3.29 9.23 -10.71
CA ASP A 16 3.14 10.66 -10.47
C ASP A 16 4.40 11.27 -9.81
N GLY A 17 4.75 12.50 -10.21
CA GLY A 17 5.90 13.25 -9.68
C GLY A 17 5.64 13.82 -8.27
N SER A 18 4.92 13.08 -7.43
CA SER A 18 4.43 13.51 -6.12
C SER A 18 5.49 13.78 -5.07
N GLY A 19 6.68 13.18 -5.23
CA GLY A 19 7.69 13.16 -4.17
C GLY A 19 7.31 12.26 -2.99
N LEU A 20 6.31 11.39 -3.16
CA LEU A 20 5.84 10.40 -2.19
C LEU A 20 5.93 9.01 -2.80
N TYR A 21 6.26 8.03 -1.97
CA TYR A 21 6.22 6.62 -2.37
C TYR A 21 5.85 5.75 -1.17
N VAL A 22 5.40 4.53 -1.43
CA VAL A 22 5.00 3.60 -0.38
C VAL A 22 5.90 2.38 -0.42
N VAL A 23 6.54 2.08 0.71
CA VAL A 23 7.26 0.82 0.91
C VAL A 23 6.33 -0.15 1.60
N ILE A 24 6.14 -1.32 1.00
CA ILE A 24 5.21 -2.35 1.49
C ILE A 24 6.03 -3.56 1.94
N ASN A 25 5.71 -4.07 3.13
CA ASN A 25 6.39 -5.21 3.72
C ASN A 25 5.37 -6.24 4.20
N ARG A 26 5.66 -7.52 3.95
CA ARG A 26 5.00 -8.64 4.63
C ARG A 26 5.55 -8.75 6.06
N VAL A 27 4.66 -8.82 7.03
CA VAL A 27 5.00 -9.00 8.45
C VAL A 27 4.39 -10.31 8.93
N VAL A 28 5.25 -11.29 9.22
CA VAL A 28 4.84 -12.59 9.77
C VAL A 28 5.04 -12.56 11.27
N GLY A 29 3.94 -12.61 12.02
CA GLY A 29 3.96 -12.74 13.48
C GLY A 29 3.56 -14.15 13.91
N SER A 30 4.17 -14.67 14.97
CA SER A 30 3.70 -15.90 15.61
C SER A 30 2.48 -15.59 16.47
N ALA A 31 1.37 -16.32 16.29
CA ALA A 31 0.28 -16.29 17.26
C ALA A 31 0.77 -16.88 18.58
N MET A 32 0.66 -16.13 19.69
CA MET A 32 0.66 -16.78 21.01
C MET A 32 -0.54 -17.75 21.06
N GLU A 33 -0.30 -18.93 21.63
CA GLU A 33 -1.23 -20.06 21.71
C GLU A 33 -2.71 -19.70 21.93
N PRO A 34 -3.66 -20.43 21.31
CA PRO A 34 -3.56 -21.88 21.04
C PRO A 34 -3.58 -22.29 19.56
N THR A 35 -3.50 -21.36 18.60
CA THR A 35 -3.70 -21.71 17.18
C THR A 35 -2.45 -22.13 16.44
N ASN A 36 -1.24 -21.80 16.92
CA ASN A 36 0.04 -22.03 16.24
C ASN A 36 0.04 -21.60 14.74
N ARG A 37 -0.84 -20.67 14.37
CA ARG A 37 -0.96 -20.14 13.02
C ARG A 37 -0.17 -18.85 12.91
N ASP A 38 0.58 -18.72 11.84
CA ASP A 38 1.20 -17.45 11.48
C ASP A 38 0.11 -16.39 11.25
N ILE A 39 0.25 -15.26 11.91
CA ILE A 39 -0.56 -14.08 11.66
C ILE A 39 0.19 -13.26 10.62
N ILE A 40 -0.28 -13.36 9.38
CA ILE A 40 0.21 -12.54 8.29
C ILE A 40 -0.42 -11.15 8.41
N ARG A 41 0.43 -10.13 8.40
CA ARG A 41 0.05 -8.72 8.31
C ARG A 41 0.85 -8.07 7.20
N VAL A 42 0.39 -6.91 6.77
CA VAL A 42 1.09 -6.05 5.83
C VAL A 42 1.41 -4.74 6.53
N ARG A 43 2.62 -4.24 6.33
CA ARG A 43 3.04 -2.91 6.74
C ARG A 43 3.22 -2.06 5.50
N ALA A 44 2.60 -0.88 5.47
CA ALA A 44 2.84 0.15 4.47
C ALA A 44 3.47 1.37 5.14
N ASP A 45 4.64 1.76 4.65
CA ASP A 45 5.36 2.96 5.06
C ASP A 45 5.20 4.01 3.95
N LEU A 46 4.51 5.11 4.26
CA LEU A 46 4.48 6.26 3.39
C LEU A 46 5.76 7.07 3.59
N MET A 47 6.54 7.20 2.53
CA MET A 47 7.86 7.81 2.51
C MET A 47 7.85 9.10 1.69
N THR A 48 8.82 9.99 1.94
CA THR A 48 9.05 11.16 1.09
C THR A 48 10.38 11.07 0.34
N SER A 49 10.34 11.32 -0.97
CA SER A 49 11.52 11.47 -1.83
C SER A 49 11.85 12.94 -2.13
N ALA A 50 11.14 13.89 -1.52
CA ALA A 50 11.34 15.32 -1.75
C ALA A 50 11.52 16.14 -0.46
N GLY A 51 11.50 15.50 0.72
CA GLY A 51 11.61 16.18 2.01
C GLY A 51 10.38 17.03 2.33
N VAL A 52 9.21 16.41 2.34
CA VAL A 52 7.92 17.07 2.61
C VAL A 52 7.69 17.24 4.11
N ASN A 53 7.06 18.34 4.54
CA ASN A 53 6.66 18.59 5.94
C ASN A 53 7.78 18.51 6.99
N GLY A 54 8.99 18.97 6.64
CA GLY A 54 10.12 18.99 7.56
C GLY A 54 10.77 17.62 7.82
N LYS A 55 10.41 16.62 7.01
CA LYS A 55 11.11 15.33 6.92
C LYS A 55 12.26 15.40 5.93
N ASN A 56 13.29 14.59 6.14
CA ASN A 56 14.37 14.44 5.15
C ASN A 56 13.99 13.44 4.07
N PHE A 57 14.80 13.38 3.02
CA PHE A 57 14.71 12.36 1.97
C PHE A 57 14.77 10.95 2.57
N ASP A 58 13.93 10.04 2.06
CA ASP A 58 13.77 8.64 2.51
C ASP A 58 13.37 8.47 3.98
N GLU A 59 12.70 9.47 4.56
CA GLU A 59 12.12 9.33 5.89
C GLU A 59 10.64 8.92 5.85
N PRO A 60 10.20 8.04 6.76
CA PRO A 60 8.79 7.69 6.89
C PRO A 60 8.00 8.89 7.43
N ILE A 61 6.93 9.24 6.72
CA ILE A 61 5.90 10.18 7.16
C ILE A 61 4.96 9.46 8.13
N MET A 62 4.49 8.26 7.76
CA MET A 62 3.53 7.48 8.52
C MET A 62 3.64 6.00 8.17
N SER A 63 3.38 5.13 9.15
CA SER A 63 3.37 3.68 8.97
C SER A 63 2.03 3.09 9.37
N PHE A 64 1.50 2.18 8.57
CA PHE A 64 0.26 1.45 8.82
C PHE A 64 0.54 -0.04 8.85
N ILE A 65 -0.01 -0.76 9.83
CA ILE A 65 0.12 -2.22 9.92
C ILE A 65 -1.23 -2.88 10.19
N GLY A 66 -1.54 -3.95 9.46
CA GLY A 66 -2.81 -4.67 9.59
C GLY A 66 -3.04 -5.64 8.45
N THR A 67 -4.30 -5.95 8.15
CA THR A 67 -4.66 -6.66 6.92
C THR A 67 -4.59 -5.71 5.72
N ALA A 68 -4.35 -6.24 4.52
CA ALA A 68 -4.18 -5.44 3.30
C ALA A 68 -5.32 -4.43 3.09
N ASN A 69 -6.57 -4.89 3.25
CA ASN A 69 -7.74 -4.03 3.10
C ASN A 69 -7.82 -2.91 4.15
N ASN A 70 -7.46 -3.21 5.41
CA ASN A 70 -7.47 -2.19 6.47
C ASN A 70 -6.35 -1.16 6.24
N VAL A 71 -5.15 -1.63 5.90
CA VAL A 71 -4.01 -0.77 5.57
C VAL A 71 -4.36 0.15 4.40
N ARG A 72 -4.94 -0.39 3.32
CA ARG A 72 -5.38 0.39 2.15
C ARG A 72 -6.35 1.51 2.54
N LYS A 73 -7.39 1.18 3.33
CA LYS A 73 -8.40 2.16 3.77
C LYS A 73 -7.78 3.26 4.64
N HIS A 74 -6.92 2.90 5.59
CA HIS A 74 -6.28 3.86 6.47
C HIS A 74 -5.29 4.76 5.72
N LEU A 75 -4.50 4.20 4.80
CA LEU A 75 -3.57 4.95 3.99
C LEU A 75 -4.30 5.97 3.10
N ILE A 76 -5.34 5.54 2.37
CA ILE A 76 -6.13 6.44 1.52
C ILE A 76 -6.81 7.54 2.37
N ALA A 77 -7.39 7.17 3.52
CA ALA A 77 -8.02 8.15 4.41
C ALA A 77 -7.02 9.18 4.96
N PHE A 78 -5.81 8.75 5.30
CA PHE A 78 -4.73 9.64 5.73
C PHE A 78 -4.32 10.60 4.61
N LEU A 79 -4.07 10.07 3.41
CA LEU A 79 -3.71 10.87 2.24
C LEU A 79 -4.79 11.91 1.91
N GLN A 80 -6.07 11.54 2.08
CA GLN A 80 -7.20 12.45 1.94
C GLN A 80 -7.23 13.56 2.98
N ALA A 81 -7.04 13.21 4.25
CA ALA A 81 -7.09 14.15 5.36
C ALA A 81 -5.96 15.19 5.29
N GLU A 82 -4.78 14.76 4.86
CA GLU A 82 -3.58 15.60 4.74
C GLU A 82 -3.52 16.37 3.40
N GLY A 83 -4.52 16.24 2.53
CA GLY A 83 -4.60 16.98 1.26
C GLY A 83 -3.73 16.42 0.13
N TYR A 84 -3.20 15.20 0.27
CA TYR A 84 -2.45 14.50 -0.78
C TYR A 84 -3.34 13.86 -1.85
N THR A 85 -4.67 13.98 -1.77
CA THR A 85 -5.61 13.33 -2.70
C THR A 85 -5.48 13.80 -4.15
N VAL A 86 -5.11 15.06 -4.36
CA VAL A 86 -4.87 15.60 -5.72
C VAL A 86 -3.66 14.94 -6.37
N ILE A 87 -2.81 14.34 -5.54
CA ILE A 87 -1.55 13.77 -5.94
C ILE A 87 -1.72 12.30 -6.32
N LEU A 88 -2.51 11.49 -5.60
CA LEU A 88 -2.72 10.08 -5.98
C LEU A 88 -3.57 9.92 -7.23
N SER A 89 -2.94 9.49 -8.32
CA SER A 89 -3.68 8.96 -9.48
C SER A 89 -4.49 7.72 -9.08
N HIS A 90 -5.59 7.44 -9.82
CA HIS A 90 -6.33 6.20 -9.65
C HIS A 90 -5.46 4.96 -9.91
N GLU A 91 -4.50 5.07 -10.82
CA GLU A 91 -3.51 4.02 -11.10
C GLU A 91 -2.65 3.75 -9.87
N HIS A 92 -2.13 4.77 -9.20
CA HIS A 92 -1.35 4.60 -7.98
C HIS A 92 -2.15 4.01 -6.82
N ALA A 93 -3.39 4.47 -6.62
CA ALA A 93 -4.26 3.89 -5.60
C ALA A 93 -4.55 2.39 -5.88
N SER A 94 -4.65 2.02 -7.16
CA SER A 94 -4.88 0.65 -7.60
C SER A 94 -3.62 -0.22 -7.44
N TYR A 95 -2.45 0.30 -7.82
CA TYR A 95 -1.15 -0.32 -7.62
C TYR A 95 -0.87 -0.60 -6.13
N ILE A 96 -1.05 0.40 -5.26
CA ILE A 96 -0.92 0.22 -3.81
C ILE A 96 -1.86 -0.89 -3.32
N GLY A 97 -3.11 -0.92 -3.81
CA GLY A 97 -4.06 -1.98 -3.47
C GLY A 97 -3.61 -3.37 -3.89
N TYR A 98 -3.02 -3.49 -5.09
CA TYR A 98 -2.48 -4.72 -5.64
C TYR A 98 -1.27 -5.22 -4.84
N GLU A 99 -0.26 -4.36 -4.62
CA GLU A 99 0.95 -4.71 -3.86
C GLU A 99 0.63 -5.08 -2.40
N LEU A 100 -0.30 -4.37 -1.75
CA LEU A 100 -0.77 -4.72 -0.42
C LEU A 100 -1.39 -6.12 -0.39
N HIS A 101 -2.15 -6.49 -1.42
CA HIS A 101 -2.76 -7.82 -1.50
C HIS A 101 -1.73 -8.91 -1.78
N ARG A 102 -0.75 -8.65 -2.65
CA ARG A 102 0.39 -9.54 -2.87
C ARG A 102 1.17 -9.76 -1.59
N ALA A 103 1.50 -8.71 -0.84
CA ALA A 103 2.21 -8.83 0.42
C ALA A 103 1.47 -9.71 1.45
N GLU A 104 0.14 -9.69 1.44
CA GLU A 104 -0.69 -10.52 2.31
C GLU A 104 -0.77 -11.98 1.85
N THR A 105 -0.79 -12.24 0.54
CA THR A 105 -1.06 -13.59 0.00
C THR A 105 0.20 -14.35 -0.44
N ASP A 106 1.24 -13.67 -0.87
CA ASP A 106 2.50 -14.26 -1.35
C ASP A 106 3.51 -14.42 -0.21
N GLU A 107 3.94 -15.65 0.04
CA GLU A 107 4.93 -16.00 1.06
C GLU A 107 6.34 -15.48 0.73
N HIS A 108 6.64 -15.25 -0.54
CA HIS A 108 7.92 -14.77 -1.05
C HIS A 108 7.86 -13.34 -1.58
N TYR A 109 6.89 -12.57 -1.10
CA TYR A 109 6.66 -11.19 -1.53
C TYR A 109 7.95 -10.36 -1.53
N VAL A 110 8.26 -9.83 -2.70
CA VAL A 110 9.21 -8.73 -2.93
C VAL A 110 8.42 -7.67 -3.67
N GLN A 111 8.52 -6.43 -3.21
CA GLN A 111 7.91 -5.30 -3.89
C GLN A 111 8.65 -5.03 -5.19
N ASP A 112 7.91 -4.89 -6.29
CA ASP A 112 8.45 -4.55 -7.62
C ASP A 112 8.60 -3.02 -7.82
#